data_AF-A0A926NEW0-F1
#
_entry.id   AF-A0A926NEW0-F1
#
_cell.length_a   1.000
_cell.length_b   1.000
_cell.length_c   1.000
_cell.angle_alpha   90.00
_cell.angle_beta   90.00
_cell.angle_gamma   90.00
#
_symmetry.space_group_name_H-M   'P 1'
#
loop_
_entity.id
_entity.type
_entity.pdbx_description
1 polymer ?
#
loop_
_entity_poly.entity_id
_entity_poly.type
_entity_poly.pdbx_seq_one_letter_code
_entity_poly.pdbx_strand_id
1 'polypeptide(L)'
;MLEQIFIQLQNSNTQWVLAGTFFLGIASGVLGSFALLRKQSLIGDAMAHAALPGVCIAFILYGQKSLFLFLIGAAIAGLAATWLIQTIVSHSRIKEDTALGMVLSVFFGFGIVLLTYIQQTASGNKSGLDDFLFGQAASMVGQDVRLITIIALTLLIITFLFFKEFKLLTFDSQFAKGIGLKTSFLNGLLMTLIVCAVVIGLQTVGVILMAAMLITPAIAARYWTEKLSVMTILSGVIGGISGIIGTLLSTTTKGMATGPLIIVAATSIFLISLIIAPRRGLLSQFIRMVKLKEKTAKEQLLLSLYDLTEEAEREHSEPDLSSVELKEKRNISDQLFTKYIMEFEKKKWVKRTGGMSWRLTEKGLEETYDLALKQRLYEMYLMHEMEMSNLQLNQYDGFDVNQIPCEMKNRLFELLSIHHRLPSLLPKTKSLGQKGWRANEL
;
A
#
# COMPACT_ATOMS: atom_id res chain seq x y z
N MET A 1 33.51 -13.75 -2.53
CA MET A 1 32.03 -13.85 -2.56
C MET A 1 31.51 -13.88 -4.01
N LEU A 2 31.84 -12.90 -4.85
CA LEU A 2 31.44 -12.89 -6.29
C LEU A 2 31.96 -14.08 -7.10
N GLU A 3 33.21 -14.52 -6.91
CA GLU A 3 33.73 -15.72 -7.58
C GLU A 3 33.02 -17.02 -7.14
N GLN A 4 32.66 -17.13 -5.86
CA GLN A 4 31.88 -18.27 -5.36
C GLN A 4 30.47 -18.30 -5.96
N ILE A 5 29.84 -17.14 -6.12
CA ILE A 5 28.54 -17.01 -6.80
C ILE A 5 28.68 -17.43 -8.27
N PHE A 6 29.74 -17.03 -8.97
CA PHE A 6 29.99 -17.38 -10.36
C PHE A 6 30.21 -18.90 -10.55
N ILE A 7 31.01 -19.52 -9.67
CA ILE A 7 31.24 -20.98 -9.67
C ILE A 7 29.96 -21.75 -9.36
N GLN A 8 29.12 -21.24 -8.45
CA GLN A 8 27.84 -21.88 -8.15
C GLN A 8 26.79 -21.70 -9.25
N LEU A 9 26.83 -20.58 -9.98
CA LEU A 9 26.00 -20.37 -11.17
C LEU A 9 26.37 -21.32 -12.31
N GLN A 10 27.58 -21.89 -12.35
CA GLN A 10 27.94 -22.94 -13.32
C GLN A 10 27.35 -24.31 -12.99
N ASN A 11 26.86 -24.54 -11.77
CA ASN A 11 26.23 -25.80 -11.42
C ASN A 11 24.83 -25.90 -12.04
N SER A 12 24.62 -26.91 -12.87
CA SER A 12 23.34 -27.14 -13.55
C SER A 12 22.16 -27.19 -12.58
N ASN A 13 22.30 -27.87 -11.42
CA ASN A 13 21.22 -27.97 -10.44
C ASN A 13 20.81 -26.60 -9.87
N THR A 14 21.78 -25.73 -9.59
CA THR A 14 21.54 -24.39 -9.07
C THR A 14 20.79 -23.53 -10.09
N GLN A 15 21.12 -23.63 -11.37
CA GLN A 15 20.39 -22.94 -12.44
C GLN A 15 18.94 -23.40 -12.56
N TRP A 16 18.69 -24.71 -12.49
CA TRP A 16 17.34 -25.26 -12.50
C TRP A 16 16.52 -24.75 -11.30
N VAL A 17 17.05 -24.88 -10.08
CA VAL A 17 16.36 -24.44 -8.87
C VAL A 17 16.04 -22.94 -8.93
N LEU A 18 17.01 -22.12 -9.37
CA LEU A 18 16.85 -20.67 -9.48
C LEU A 18 15.78 -20.28 -10.50
N ALA A 19 15.71 -20.98 -11.64
CA ALA A 19 14.63 -20.78 -12.62
C ALA A 19 13.27 -21.14 -12.02
N GLY A 20 13.17 -22.30 -11.34
CA GLY A 20 11.93 -22.76 -10.71
C GLY A 20 11.41 -21.78 -9.66
N THR A 21 12.26 -21.33 -8.74
CA THR A 21 11.88 -20.38 -7.68
C THR A 21 11.58 -18.98 -8.22
N PHE A 22 12.24 -18.56 -9.31
CA PHE A 22 11.94 -17.30 -9.99
C PHE A 22 10.54 -17.31 -10.62
N PHE A 23 10.22 -18.32 -11.44
CA PHE A 23 8.90 -18.40 -12.09
C PHE A 23 7.78 -18.60 -11.08
N LEU A 24 8.02 -19.43 -10.06
CA LEU A 24 7.08 -19.59 -8.96
C LEU A 24 6.85 -18.26 -8.24
N GLY A 25 7.90 -17.51 -7.91
CA GLY A 25 7.79 -16.22 -7.23
C GLY A 25 7.03 -15.18 -8.05
N ILE A 26 7.19 -15.19 -9.37
CA ILE A 26 6.39 -14.35 -10.27
C ILE A 26 4.93 -14.77 -10.21
N ALA A 27 4.63 -16.06 -10.38
CA ALA A 27 3.26 -16.57 -10.37
C ALA A 27 2.56 -16.30 -9.03
N SER A 28 3.24 -16.53 -7.91
CA SER A 28 2.70 -16.29 -6.57
C SER A 28 2.49 -14.80 -6.30
N GLY A 29 3.42 -13.92 -6.70
CA GLY A 29 3.24 -12.48 -6.55
C GLY A 29 2.07 -11.95 -7.37
N VAL A 30 1.95 -12.38 -8.63
CA VAL A 30 0.85 -11.97 -9.51
C VAL A 30 -0.50 -12.43 -8.96
N LEU A 31 -0.66 -13.71 -8.61
CA LEU A 31 -1.92 -14.23 -8.06
C LEU A 31 -2.22 -13.66 -6.67
N GLY A 32 -1.18 -13.49 -5.86
CA GLY A 32 -1.26 -12.89 -4.53
C GLY A 32 -1.73 -11.44 -4.56
N SER A 33 -1.45 -10.69 -5.63
CA SER A 33 -1.96 -9.32 -5.79
C SER A 33 -3.50 -9.28 -5.84
N PHE A 34 -4.13 -10.26 -6.49
CA PHE A 34 -5.59 -10.40 -6.51
C PHE A 34 -6.13 -10.88 -5.17
N ALA A 35 -5.52 -11.89 -4.56
CA ALA A 35 -5.91 -12.38 -3.23
C ALA A 35 -5.87 -11.26 -2.18
N LEU A 36 -4.81 -10.44 -2.18
CA LEU A 36 -4.65 -9.30 -1.28
C LEU A 36 -5.73 -8.24 -1.48
N LEU A 37 -6.03 -7.86 -2.72
CA LEU A 37 -7.03 -6.82 -3.01
C LEU A 37 -8.45 -7.27 -2.69
N ARG A 38 -8.73 -8.57 -2.78
CA ARG A 38 -10.00 -9.17 -2.38
C ARG A 38 -10.14 -9.37 -0.87
N LYS A 39 -9.15 -8.96 -0.07
CA LYS A 39 -9.08 -9.19 1.39
C LYS A 39 -9.04 -10.67 1.77
N GLN A 40 -8.59 -11.52 0.85
CA GLN A 40 -8.48 -12.97 1.05
C GLN A 40 -7.03 -13.35 1.34
N SER A 41 -6.38 -12.65 2.29
CA SER A 41 -4.98 -12.92 2.61
C SER A 41 -4.80 -14.32 3.20
N LEU A 42 -5.76 -14.83 3.95
CA LEU A 42 -5.68 -16.14 4.61
C LEU A 42 -5.90 -17.33 3.66
N ILE A 43 -6.26 -17.09 2.40
CA ILE A 43 -6.59 -18.19 1.48
C ILE A 43 -5.37 -19.04 1.13
N GLY A 44 -4.19 -18.41 0.99
CA GLY A 44 -2.95 -19.15 0.70
C GLY A 44 -2.61 -20.12 1.83
N ASP A 45 -2.81 -19.69 3.07
CA ASP A 45 -2.59 -20.49 4.28
C ASP A 45 -3.59 -21.66 4.38
N ALA A 46 -4.88 -21.35 4.23
CA ALA A 46 -5.94 -22.36 4.21
C ALA A 46 -5.70 -23.44 3.15
N MET A 47 -5.29 -23.04 1.93
CA MET A 47 -5.06 -23.98 0.83
C MET A 47 -3.79 -24.82 1.03
N ALA A 48 -2.73 -24.26 1.62
CA ALA A 48 -1.50 -24.99 1.88
C ALA A 48 -1.74 -26.12 2.89
N HIS A 49 -2.47 -25.82 3.97
CA HIS A 49 -2.85 -26.81 4.97
C HIS A 49 -3.93 -27.79 4.47
N ALA A 50 -4.86 -27.33 3.63
CA ALA A 50 -5.83 -28.20 2.97
C ALA A 50 -5.18 -29.21 1.99
N ALA A 51 -4.04 -28.86 1.41
CA ALA A 51 -3.30 -29.75 0.53
C ALA A 51 -2.61 -30.91 1.28
N LEU A 52 -2.26 -30.73 2.55
CA LEU A 52 -1.54 -31.73 3.37
C LEU A 52 -2.22 -33.12 3.42
N PRO A 53 -3.52 -33.25 3.76
CA PRO A 53 -4.19 -34.56 3.73
C PRO A 53 -4.19 -35.19 2.33
N GLY A 54 -4.26 -34.38 1.26
CA GLY A 54 -4.18 -34.86 -0.12
C GLY A 54 -2.83 -35.49 -0.46
N VAL A 55 -1.73 -34.87 -0.01
CA VAL A 55 -0.38 -35.42 -0.15
C VAL A 55 -0.24 -36.72 0.64
N CYS A 56 -0.76 -36.77 1.86
CA CYS A 56 -0.69 -37.96 2.71
C CYS A 56 -1.47 -39.14 2.11
N ILE A 57 -2.69 -38.89 1.59
CA ILE A 57 -3.49 -39.92 0.90
C ILE A 57 -2.76 -40.41 -0.35
N ALA A 58 -2.19 -39.52 -1.16
CA ALA A 58 -1.40 -39.91 -2.32
C ALA A 58 -0.21 -40.79 -1.92
N PHE A 59 0.48 -40.47 -0.83
CA PHE A 59 1.57 -41.30 -0.32
C PHE A 59 1.10 -42.70 0.12
N ILE A 60 -0.02 -42.80 0.84
CA ILE A 60 -0.59 -44.07 1.31
C ILE A 60 -0.99 -44.97 0.13
N LEU A 61 -1.60 -44.40 -0.91
CA LEU A 61 -2.10 -45.17 -2.06
C LEU A 61 -0.97 -45.71 -2.94
N TYR A 62 0.08 -44.91 -3.18
CA TYR A 62 1.10 -45.25 -4.16
C TYR A 62 2.40 -45.77 -3.55
N GLY A 63 2.67 -45.50 -2.27
CA GLY A 63 3.86 -46.00 -1.56
C GLY A 63 5.21 -45.51 -2.09
N GLN A 64 5.24 -44.66 -3.12
CA GLN A 64 6.45 -44.15 -3.78
C GLN A 64 6.52 -42.63 -3.74
N LYS A 65 7.74 -42.10 -3.63
CA LYS A 65 8.03 -40.66 -3.75
C LYS A 65 7.93 -40.24 -5.22
N SER A 66 6.75 -39.75 -5.62
CA SER A 66 6.55 -39.11 -6.93
C SER A 66 5.91 -37.75 -6.74
N LEU A 67 6.63 -36.71 -7.17
CA LEU A 67 6.16 -35.33 -7.10
C LEU A 67 4.81 -35.16 -7.81
N PHE A 68 4.69 -35.75 -9.01
CA PHE A 68 3.48 -35.61 -9.82
C PHE A 68 2.24 -36.13 -9.07
N LEU A 69 2.36 -37.26 -8.37
CA LEU A 69 1.26 -37.84 -7.58
C LEU A 69 0.93 -36.99 -6.35
N PHE A 70 1.96 -36.44 -5.68
CA PHE A 70 1.75 -35.53 -4.55
C PHE A 70 1.05 -34.23 -4.99
N LEU A 71 1.43 -33.66 -6.13
CA LEU A 71 0.78 -32.47 -6.68
C LEU A 71 -0.68 -32.75 -7.06
N ILE A 72 -0.99 -33.92 -7.64
CA ILE A 72 -2.37 -34.30 -7.93
C ILE A 72 -3.19 -34.45 -6.64
N GLY A 73 -2.67 -35.18 -5.65
CA GLY A 73 -3.35 -35.36 -4.36
C GLY A 73 -3.60 -34.02 -3.65
N ALA A 74 -2.57 -33.17 -3.62
CA ALA A 74 -2.64 -31.82 -3.08
C ALA A 74 -3.66 -30.94 -3.82
N ALA A 75 -3.68 -30.98 -5.15
CA ALA A 75 -4.61 -30.21 -5.98
C ALA A 75 -6.06 -30.67 -5.76
N ILE A 76 -6.32 -31.98 -5.72
CA ILE A 76 -7.66 -32.53 -5.45
C ILE A 76 -8.15 -32.08 -4.08
N ALA A 77 -7.31 -32.20 -3.04
CA ALA A 77 -7.68 -31.78 -1.69
C ALA A 77 -7.88 -30.26 -1.58
N GLY A 78 -7.02 -29.44 -2.20
CA GLY A 78 -7.17 -27.99 -2.23
C GLY A 78 -8.40 -27.51 -3.00
N LEU A 79 -8.75 -28.17 -4.11
CA LEU A 79 -9.98 -27.89 -4.85
C LEU A 79 -11.23 -28.32 -4.06
N ALA A 80 -11.18 -29.48 -3.40
CA ALA A 80 -12.26 -29.92 -2.51
C ALA A 80 -12.47 -28.93 -1.35
N ALA A 81 -11.39 -28.45 -0.73
CA ALA A 81 -11.46 -27.42 0.31
C ALA A 81 -12.04 -26.11 -0.22
N THR A 82 -11.60 -25.64 -1.40
CA THR A 82 -12.15 -24.45 -2.06
C THR A 82 -13.64 -24.60 -2.30
N TRP A 83 -14.08 -25.75 -2.80
CA TRP A 83 -15.49 -26.03 -3.08
C TRP A 83 -16.32 -26.07 -1.79
N LEU A 84 -15.79 -26.66 -0.72
CA LEU A 84 -16.42 -26.64 0.61
C LEU A 84 -16.55 -25.22 1.16
N ILE A 85 -15.49 -24.40 1.08
CA ILE A 85 -15.53 -23.00 1.52
C ILE A 85 -16.61 -22.23 0.76
N GLN A 86 -16.63 -22.34 -0.57
CA GLN A 86 -17.63 -21.66 -1.40
C GLN A 86 -19.06 -22.10 -1.06
N THR A 87 -19.27 -23.40 -0.84
CA THR A 87 -20.57 -23.96 -0.49
C THR A 87 -21.04 -23.48 0.88
N ILE A 88 -20.15 -23.44 1.87
CA ILE A 88 -20.45 -22.92 3.22
C ILE A 88 -20.83 -21.45 3.11
N VAL A 89 -20.04 -20.63 2.40
CA VAL A 89 -20.29 -19.19 2.28
C VAL A 89 -21.58 -18.90 1.50
N SER A 90 -21.92 -19.70 0.48
CA SER A 90 -23.12 -19.47 -0.32
C SER A 90 -24.42 -19.94 0.33
N HIS A 91 -24.37 -20.99 1.16
CA HIS A 91 -25.56 -21.59 1.78
C HIS A 91 -25.74 -21.24 3.26
N SER A 92 -24.80 -20.54 3.89
CA SER A 92 -24.89 -20.16 5.29
C SER A 92 -24.67 -18.66 5.51
N ARG A 93 -24.93 -18.19 6.73
CA ARG A 93 -24.65 -16.79 7.16
C ARG A 93 -23.21 -16.60 7.66
N ILE A 94 -22.34 -17.59 7.45
CA ILE A 94 -20.96 -17.59 7.94
C ILE A 94 -20.10 -16.70 7.04
N LYS A 95 -19.26 -15.84 7.64
CA LYS A 95 -18.31 -14.99 6.92
C LYS A 95 -17.22 -15.84 6.27
N GLU A 96 -16.69 -15.38 5.13
CA GLU A 96 -15.65 -16.08 4.37
C GLU A 96 -14.42 -16.42 5.22
N ASP A 97 -13.94 -15.49 6.05
CA ASP A 97 -12.80 -15.71 6.96
C ASP A 97 -13.06 -16.84 7.97
N THR A 98 -14.30 -16.94 8.47
CA THR A 98 -14.69 -18.01 9.40
C THR A 98 -14.78 -19.37 8.69
N ALA A 99 -15.30 -19.40 7.46
CA ALA A 99 -15.34 -20.61 6.65
C ALA A 99 -13.91 -21.10 6.32
N LEU A 100 -13.02 -20.18 5.97
CA LEU A 100 -11.59 -20.46 5.76
C LEU A 100 -10.96 -21.08 7.00
N GLY A 101 -11.15 -20.48 8.19
CA GLY A 101 -10.60 -21.01 9.44
C GLY A 101 -11.15 -22.39 9.83
N MET A 102 -12.44 -22.64 9.57
CA MET A 102 -13.07 -23.93 9.84
C MET A 102 -12.51 -25.04 8.94
N VAL A 103 -12.45 -24.78 7.63
CA VAL A 103 -11.92 -25.75 6.66
C VAL A 103 -10.43 -25.99 6.88
N LEU A 104 -9.66 -24.94 7.14
CA LEU A 104 -8.27 -25.02 7.57
C LEU A 104 -8.09 -25.98 8.74
N SER A 105 -8.85 -25.78 9.82
CA SER A 105 -8.72 -26.58 11.05
C SER A 105 -9.05 -28.06 10.83
N VAL A 106 -10.13 -28.36 10.09
CA VAL A 106 -10.57 -29.73 9.81
C VAL A 106 -9.55 -30.46 8.93
N PHE A 107 -9.16 -29.85 7.81
CA PHE A 107 -8.22 -30.49 6.88
C PHE A 107 -6.83 -30.63 7.50
N PHE A 108 -6.38 -29.63 8.25
CA PHE A 108 -5.09 -29.71 8.93
C PHE A 108 -5.08 -30.80 9.99
N GLY A 109 -6.10 -30.85 10.86
CA GLY A 109 -6.23 -31.91 11.86
C GLY A 109 -6.28 -33.30 11.24
N PHE A 110 -7.08 -33.48 10.20
CA PHE A 110 -7.15 -34.74 9.46
C PHE A 110 -5.82 -35.11 8.79
N GLY A 111 -5.15 -34.12 8.19
CA GLY A 111 -3.84 -34.31 7.58
C GLY A 111 -2.77 -34.71 8.59
N ILE A 112 -2.76 -34.13 9.79
CA ILE A 112 -1.84 -34.51 10.87
C ILE A 112 -2.10 -35.93 11.37
N VAL A 113 -3.37 -36.36 11.46
CA VAL A 113 -3.71 -37.75 11.79
C VAL A 113 -3.13 -38.70 10.74
N LEU A 114 -3.33 -38.41 9.45
CA LEU A 114 -2.78 -39.20 8.36
C LEU A 114 -1.25 -39.22 8.37
N LEU A 115 -0.62 -38.06 8.58
CA LEU A 115 0.83 -37.94 8.68
C LEU A 115 1.38 -38.78 9.84
N THR A 116 0.74 -38.71 11.01
CA THR A 116 1.12 -39.51 12.19
C THR A 116 0.99 -41.00 11.93
N TYR A 117 -0.09 -41.42 11.26
CA TYR A 117 -0.28 -42.81 10.85
C TYR A 117 0.85 -43.28 9.91
N ILE A 118 1.18 -42.50 8.89
CA ILE A 118 2.29 -42.78 7.97
C ILE A 118 3.61 -42.92 8.72
N GLN A 119 3.90 -42.00 9.65
CA GLN A 119 5.14 -41.99 10.44
C GLN A 119 5.28 -43.22 11.36
N GLN A 120 4.17 -43.78 11.84
CA GLN A 120 4.15 -44.97 12.69
C GLN A 120 4.22 -46.27 11.89
N THR A 121 3.63 -46.34 10.69
CA THR A 121 3.57 -47.58 9.88
C THR A 121 4.75 -47.74 8.91
N ALA A 122 5.33 -46.66 8.37
CA ALA A 122 6.38 -46.74 7.37
C ALA A 122 7.77 -47.03 7.99
N SER A 123 8.21 -48.28 7.95
CA SER A 123 9.54 -48.73 8.44
C SER A 123 10.75 -48.38 7.55
N GLY A 124 10.64 -47.47 6.58
CA GLY A 124 11.81 -47.17 5.71
C GLY A 124 11.80 -45.90 4.86
N ASN A 125 10.72 -45.11 4.82
CA ASN A 125 10.62 -43.96 3.89
C ASN A 125 10.38 -42.61 4.57
N LYS A 126 10.71 -42.49 5.87
CA LYS A 126 10.55 -41.28 6.69
C LYS A 126 11.27 -40.04 6.13
N SER A 127 12.27 -40.22 5.27
CA SER A 127 13.14 -39.11 4.84
C SER A 127 12.53 -38.19 3.78
N GLY A 128 11.50 -38.59 3.03
CA GLY A 128 11.08 -37.83 1.84
C GLY A 128 9.91 -36.87 2.02
N LEU A 129 9.03 -37.13 2.99
CA LEU A 129 7.77 -36.40 3.18
C LEU A 129 7.98 -35.11 3.98
N ASP A 130 8.81 -35.16 5.02
CA ASP A 130 9.15 -33.98 5.82
C ASP A 130 9.90 -32.94 4.95
N ASP A 131 10.84 -33.38 4.12
CA ASP A 131 11.56 -32.51 3.17
C ASP A 131 10.60 -31.81 2.18
N PHE A 132 9.52 -32.49 1.78
CA PHE A 132 8.49 -31.91 0.92
C PHE A 132 7.61 -30.89 1.66
N LEU A 133 7.19 -31.20 2.90
CA LEU A 133 6.31 -30.35 3.69
C LEU A 133 7.01 -29.07 4.18
N PHE A 134 8.27 -29.18 4.58
CA PHE A 134 9.07 -28.04 5.05
C PHE A 134 9.76 -27.26 3.92
N GLY A 135 9.69 -27.78 2.69
CA GLY A 135 10.22 -27.12 1.50
C GLY A 135 11.74 -27.19 1.41
N GLN A 136 12.24 -28.05 0.52
CA GLN A 136 13.66 -28.12 0.19
C GLN A 136 13.85 -28.01 -1.31
N ALA A 137 14.05 -26.77 -1.79
CA ALA A 137 14.35 -26.52 -3.20
C ALA A 137 15.67 -27.19 -3.63
N ALA A 138 16.61 -27.42 -2.69
CA ALA A 138 17.83 -28.18 -2.95
C ALA A 138 17.60 -29.65 -3.33
N SER A 139 16.46 -30.24 -2.92
CA SER A 139 16.09 -31.62 -3.22
C SER A 139 15.40 -31.79 -4.58
N MET A 140 15.13 -30.70 -5.30
CA MET A 140 14.44 -30.74 -6.59
C MET A 140 15.33 -31.31 -7.69
N VAL A 141 14.73 -32.18 -8.50
CA VAL A 141 15.38 -32.73 -9.70
C VAL A 141 14.97 -31.89 -10.92
N GLY A 142 15.75 -31.92 -12.00
CA GLY A 142 15.44 -31.14 -13.21
C GLY A 142 14.05 -31.41 -13.80
N GLN A 143 13.48 -32.60 -13.60
CA GLN A 143 12.09 -32.92 -13.98
C GLN A 143 11.06 -32.13 -13.16
N ASP A 144 11.29 -31.98 -11.86
CA ASP A 144 10.42 -31.24 -10.94
C ASP A 144 10.39 -29.76 -11.31
N VAL A 145 11.56 -29.18 -11.58
CA VAL A 145 11.70 -27.79 -12.01
C VAL A 145 10.97 -27.54 -13.32
N ARG A 146 11.07 -28.47 -14.28
CA ARG A 146 10.37 -28.36 -15.57
C ARG A 146 8.86 -28.35 -15.35
N LEU A 147 8.36 -29.22 -14.48
CA LEU A 147 6.94 -29.29 -14.13
C LEU A 147 6.48 -27.98 -13.48
N ILE A 148 7.17 -27.50 -12.44
CA ILE A 148 6.85 -26.24 -11.74
C ILE A 148 6.86 -25.06 -12.72
N THR A 149 7.86 -25.00 -13.60
CA THR A 149 7.99 -23.91 -14.59
C THR A 149 6.83 -23.92 -15.59
N ILE A 150 6.47 -25.09 -16.13
CA ILE A 150 5.34 -25.23 -17.06
C ILE A 150 4.03 -24.80 -16.39
N ILE A 151 3.77 -25.25 -15.16
CA ILE A 151 2.55 -24.88 -14.44
C ILE A 151 2.57 -23.38 -14.12
N ALA A 152 3.65 -22.84 -13.57
CA ALA A 152 3.78 -21.42 -13.26
C ALA A 152 3.53 -20.53 -14.49
N LEU A 153 4.11 -20.90 -15.64
CA LEU A 153 3.90 -20.18 -16.90
C LEU A 153 2.45 -20.29 -17.37
N THR A 154 1.83 -21.47 -17.25
CA THR A 154 0.42 -21.68 -17.57
C THR A 154 -0.48 -20.79 -16.70
N LEU A 155 -0.22 -20.72 -15.38
CA LEU A 155 -0.96 -19.86 -14.46
C LEU A 155 -0.82 -18.38 -14.83
N LEU A 156 0.38 -17.93 -15.20
CA LEU A 156 0.62 -16.57 -15.66
C LEU A 156 -0.11 -16.26 -16.97
N ILE A 157 -0.11 -17.17 -17.94
CA ILE A 157 -0.83 -17.01 -19.21
C ILE A 157 -2.33 -16.90 -18.96
N ILE A 158 -2.92 -17.79 -18.16
CA ILE A 158 -4.35 -17.74 -17.83
C ILE A 158 -4.67 -16.43 -17.11
N THR A 159 -3.84 -16.01 -16.15
CA THR A 159 -4.05 -14.76 -15.40
C THR A 159 -3.94 -13.53 -16.30
N PHE A 160 -3.06 -13.56 -17.30
CA PHE A 160 -2.92 -12.50 -18.29
C PHE A 160 -4.15 -12.44 -19.22
N LEU A 161 -4.63 -13.58 -19.71
CA LEU A 161 -5.80 -13.68 -20.58
C LEU A 161 -7.06 -13.16 -19.88
N PHE A 162 -7.28 -13.56 -18.62
CA PHE A 162 -8.43 -13.16 -17.81
C PHE A 162 -8.20 -11.91 -16.96
N PHE A 163 -7.16 -11.12 -17.27
CA PHE A 163 -6.76 -9.98 -16.44
C PHE A 163 -7.86 -8.92 -16.32
N LYS A 164 -8.60 -8.68 -17.40
CA LYS A 164 -9.67 -7.67 -17.45
C LYS A 164 -10.85 -8.11 -16.57
N GLU A 165 -11.20 -9.38 -16.64
CA GLU A 165 -12.27 -10.04 -15.90
C GLU A 165 -11.94 -10.10 -14.41
N PHE A 166 -10.73 -10.51 -14.04
CA PHE A 166 -10.29 -10.53 -12.65
C PHE A 166 -10.19 -9.12 -12.05
N LYS A 167 -9.75 -8.14 -12.83
CA LYS A 167 -9.77 -6.73 -12.41
C LYS A 167 -11.18 -6.29 -12.08
N LEU A 168 -12.15 -6.54 -12.96
CA LEU A 168 -13.53 -6.15 -12.75
C LEU A 168 -14.13 -6.87 -11.53
N LEU A 169 -13.92 -8.19 -11.43
CA LEU A 169 -14.39 -9.01 -10.32
C LEU A 169 -13.84 -8.52 -8.96
N THR A 170 -12.60 -8.05 -8.93
CA THR A 170 -11.92 -7.61 -7.70
C THR A 170 -12.43 -6.26 -7.20
N PHE A 171 -12.72 -5.32 -8.10
CA PHE A 171 -13.13 -3.96 -7.72
C PHE A 171 -14.66 -3.79 -7.64
N ASP A 172 -15.41 -4.42 -8.54
CA ASP A 172 -16.86 -4.35 -8.57
C ASP A 172 -17.49 -5.65 -9.12
N SER A 173 -17.73 -6.58 -8.20
CA SER A 173 -18.39 -7.85 -8.54
C SER A 173 -19.86 -7.69 -8.94
N GLN A 174 -20.54 -6.61 -8.52
CA GLN A 174 -21.95 -6.40 -8.82
C GLN A 174 -22.11 -5.83 -10.23
N PHE A 175 -21.26 -4.88 -10.62
CA PHE A 175 -21.17 -4.38 -11.99
C PHE A 175 -20.78 -5.50 -12.95
N ALA A 176 -19.84 -6.38 -12.57
CA ALA A 176 -19.48 -7.55 -13.37
C ALA A 176 -20.68 -8.46 -13.67
N LYS A 177 -21.57 -8.68 -12.69
CA LYS A 177 -22.83 -9.42 -12.90
C LYS A 177 -23.79 -8.66 -13.83
N GLY A 178 -23.89 -7.34 -13.67
CA GLY A 178 -24.77 -6.49 -14.48
C GLY A 178 -24.44 -6.50 -15.97
N ILE A 179 -23.15 -6.59 -16.33
CA ILE A 179 -22.71 -6.71 -17.73
C ILE A 179 -22.74 -8.15 -18.28
N GLY A 180 -23.26 -9.12 -17.51
CA GLY A 180 -23.44 -10.52 -17.94
C GLY A 180 -22.23 -11.44 -17.71
N LEU A 181 -21.20 -11.03 -16.96
CA LEU A 181 -20.10 -11.94 -16.62
C LEU A 181 -20.55 -12.98 -15.58
N LYS A 182 -20.17 -14.23 -15.81
CA LYS A 182 -20.39 -15.34 -14.87
C LYS A 182 -19.42 -15.23 -13.69
N THR A 183 -19.71 -14.38 -12.71
CA THR A 183 -18.83 -14.11 -11.57
C THR A 183 -18.50 -15.34 -10.73
N SER A 184 -19.43 -16.31 -10.64
CA SER A 184 -19.19 -17.58 -9.94
C SER A 184 -18.08 -18.38 -10.61
N PHE A 185 -18.10 -18.49 -11.94
CA PHE A 185 -17.04 -19.16 -12.72
C PHE A 185 -15.70 -18.44 -12.58
N LEU A 186 -15.67 -17.11 -12.72
CA LEU A 186 -14.44 -16.33 -12.60
C LEU A 186 -13.83 -16.42 -11.19
N ASN A 187 -14.67 -16.40 -10.15
CA ASN A 187 -14.21 -16.62 -8.78
C ASN A 187 -13.64 -18.04 -8.61
N GLY A 188 -14.35 -19.06 -9.09
CA GLY A 188 -13.87 -20.44 -9.09
C GLY A 188 -12.52 -20.60 -9.80
N LEU A 189 -12.38 -20.02 -10.99
CA LEU A 189 -11.16 -20.00 -11.77
C LEU A 189 -10.00 -19.34 -11.01
N LEU A 190 -10.22 -18.16 -10.44
CA LEU A 190 -9.20 -17.45 -9.66
C LEU A 190 -8.76 -18.28 -8.43
N MET A 191 -9.71 -18.90 -7.72
CA MET A 191 -9.37 -19.78 -6.60
C MET A 191 -8.59 -21.00 -7.04
N THR A 192 -8.97 -21.65 -8.14
CA THR A 192 -8.22 -22.76 -8.72
C THR A 192 -6.80 -22.36 -9.08
N LEU A 193 -6.59 -21.18 -9.69
CA LEU A 193 -5.25 -20.68 -10.00
C LEU A 193 -4.41 -20.48 -8.72
N ILE A 194 -4.99 -19.92 -7.67
CA ILE A 194 -4.32 -19.75 -6.37
C ILE A 194 -3.97 -21.12 -5.76
N VAL A 195 -4.90 -22.07 -5.75
CA VAL A 195 -4.65 -23.44 -5.27
C VAL A 195 -3.51 -24.07 -6.04
N CYS A 196 -3.52 -24.01 -7.37
CA CYS A 196 -2.44 -24.53 -8.19
C CYS A 196 -1.10 -23.89 -7.85
N ALA A 197 -1.05 -22.55 -7.66
CA ALA A 197 0.16 -21.83 -7.27
C ALA A 197 0.68 -22.25 -5.90
N VAL A 198 -0.21 -22.44 -4.92
CA VAL A 198 0.14 -22.92 -3.59
C VAL A 198 0.73 -24.33 -3.69
N VAL A 199 0.05 -25.24 -4.40
CA VAL A 199 0.43 -26.65 -4.54
C VAL A 199 1.80 -26.82 -5.19
N ILE A 200 2.11 -26.11 -6.28
CA ILE A 200 3.45 -26.20 -6.90
C ILE A 200 4.54 -25.59 -6.02
N GLY A 201 4.21 -24.61 -5.18
CA GLY A 201 5.18 -23.95 -4.32
C GLY A 201 5.45 -24.67 -3.00
N LEU A 202 4.58 -25.61 -2.61
CA LEU A 202 4.78 -26.47 -1.43
C LEU A 202 6.17 -27.11 -1.44
N GLN A 203 6.60 -27.66 -2.58
CA GLN A 203 7.90 -28.32 -2.69
C GLN A 203 9.09 -27.37 -2.51
N THR A 204 9.00 -26.17 -3.08
CA THR A 204 10.12 -25.20 -3.12
C THR A 204 10.32 -24.49 -1.79
N VAL A 205 9.21 -24.08 -1.17
CA VAL A 205 9.20 -23.07 -0.11
C VAL A 205 8.61 -23.66 1.17
N GLY A 206 7.74 -24.66 1.06
CA GLY A 206 7.11 -25.34 2.19
C GLY A 206 5.70 -24.84 2.46
N VAL A 207 4.91 -25.69 3.11
CA VAL A 207 3.48 -25.45 3.41
C VAL A 207 3.26 -24.11 4.10
N ILE A 208 3.97 -23.86 5.19
CA ILE A 208 3.78 -22.69 6.05
C ILE A 208 4.21 -21.40 5.33
N LEU A 209 5.31 -21.48 4.58
CA LEU A 209 5.96 -20.32 3.98
C LEU A 209 5.32 -19.89 2.66
N MET A 210 4.53 -20.77 2.02
CA MET A 210 3.83 -20.44 0.78
C MET A 210 2.81 -19.31 0.93
N ALA A 211 2.12 -19.23 2.07
CA ALA A 211 1.20 -18.12 2.34
C ALA A 211 1.96 -16.77 2.34
N ALA A 212 3.14 -16.72 2.95
CA ALA A 212 3.98 -15.53 2.96
C ALA A 212 4.49 -15.19 1.55
N MET A 213 4.90 -16.18 0.76
CA MET A 213 5.37 -15.95 -0.62
C MET A 213 4.27 -15.47 -1.57
N LEU A 214 3.02 -15.81 -1.29
CA LEU A 214 1.85 -15.30 -2.02
C LEU A 214 1.57 -13.84 -1.64
N ILE A 215 1.59 -13.50 -0.35
CA ILE A 215 1.07 -12.22 0.15
C ILE A 215 2.14 -11.12 0.22
N THR A 216 3.33 -11.42 0.73
CA THR A 216 4.36 -10.41 1.04
C THR A 216 4.79 -9.59 -0.19
N PRO A 217 5.07 -10.19 -1.38
CA PRO A 217 5.39 -9.43 -2.58
C PRO A 217 4.26 -8.51 -3.03
N ALA A 218 3.00 -8.92 -2.83
CA ALA A 218 1.82 -8.13 -3.18
C ALA A 218 1.66 -6.92 -2.26
N ILE A 219 1.90 -7.09 -0.96
CA ILE A 219 1.89 -5.98 -0.01
C ILE A 219 3.02 -5.00 -0.35
N ALA A 220 4.24 -5.50 -0.60
CA ALA A 220 5.37 -4.67 -0.99
C ALA A 220 5.03 -3.81 -2.22
N ALA A 221 4.52 -4.43 -3.30
CA ALA A 221 4.15 -3.70 -4.51
C ALA A 221 3.06 -2.63 -4.27
N ARG A 222 2.11 -2.87 -3.36
CA ARG A 222 1.01 -1.94 -3.05
C ARG A 222 1.49 -0.62 -2.43
N TYR A 223 2.66 -0.59 -1.81
CA TYR A 223 3.24 0.66 -1.29
C TYR A 223 3.72 1.61 -2.40
N TRP A 224 4.10 1.06 -3.56
CA TRP A 224 4.67 1.83 -4.68
C TRP A 224 3.62 2.34 -5.67
N THR A 225 2.50 1.64 -5.83
CA THR A 225 1.51 1.95 -6.87
C THR A 225 0.07 1.71 -6.43
N GLU A 226 -0.84 2.51 -6.97
CA GLU A 226 -2.29 2.38 -6.79
C GLU A 226 -2.97 1.80 -8.05
N LYS A 227 -2.21 1.58 -9.13
CA LYS A 227 -2.71 0.97 -10.37
C LYS A 227 -2.50 -0.54 -10.32
N LEU A 228 -3.60 -1.31 -10.40
CA LEU A 228 -3.56 -2.78 -10.37
C LEU A 228 -2.57 -3.36 -11.39
N SER A 229 -2.57 -2.89 -12.64
CA SER A 229 -1.68 -3.41 -13.69
C SER A 229 -0.20 -3.26 -13.36
N VAL A 230 0.17 -2.16 -12.68
CA VAL A 230 1.55 -1.96 -12.23
C VAL A 230 1.82 -2.79 -10.99
N MET A 231 0.83 -2.91 -10.09
CA MET A 231 0.94 -3.69 -8.86
C MET A 231 1.18 -5.17 -9.14
N THR A 232 0.48 -5.77 -10.11
CA THR A 232 0.63 -7.18 -10.45
C THR A 232 2.02 -7.48 -11.02
N ILE A 233 2.51 -6.64 -11.92
CA ILE A 233 3.86 -6.76 -12.50
C ILE A 233 4.91 -6.57 -11.41
N LEU A 234 4.81 -5.51 -10.62
CA LEU A 234 5.77 -5.21 -9.57
C LEU A 234 5.80 -6.31 -8.49
N SER A 235 4.64 -6.84 -8.13
CA SER A 235 4.54 -7.95 -7.19
C SER A 235 5.18 -9.23 -7.72
N GLY A 236 4.95 -9.56 -8.98
CA GLY A 236 5.62 -10.69 -9.65
C GLY A 236 7.13 -10.51 -9.69
N VAL A 237 7.61 -9.31 -10.05
CA VAL A 237 9.05 -9.00 -10.07
C VAL A 237 9.66 -9.11 -8.66
N ILE A 238 9.02 -8.56 -7.64
CA ILE A 238 9.48 -8.68 -6.24
C ILE A 238 9.51 -10.14 -5.80
N GLY A 239 8.48 -10.92 -6.12
CA GLY A 239 8.41 -12.34 -5.80
C GLY A 239 9.52 -13.15 -6.48
N GLY A 240 9.74 -12.92 -7.79
CA GLY A 240 10.81 -13.55 -8.54
C GLY A 240 12.21 -13.18 -8.01
N ILE A 241 12.45 -11.89 -7.74
CA ILE A 241 13.71 -11.41 -7.15
C ILE A 241 13.93 -12.04 -5.77
N SER A 242 12.89 -12.15 -4.95
CA SER A 242 12.98 -12.81 -3.64
C SER A 242 13.36 -14.28 -3.77
N GLY A 243 12.80 -14.98 -4.76
CA GLY A 243 13.16 -16.36 -5.11
C GLY A 243 14.64 -16.49 -5.48
N ILE A 244 15.15 -15.61 -6.34
CA ILE A 244 16.55 -15.57 -6.75
C ILE A 244 17.46 -15.31 -5.55
N ILE A 245 17.22 -14.23 -4.80
CA ILE A 245 18.05 -13.83 -3.65
C ILE A 245 18.05 -14.93 -2.60
N GLY A 246 16.88 -15.48 -2.23
CA GLY A 246 16.78 -16.54 -1.24
C GLY A 246 17.50 -17.83 -1.67
N THR A 247 17.40 -18.19 -2.95
CA THR A 247 18.11 -19.36 -3.50
C THR A 247 19.62 -19.16 -3.46
N LEU A 248 20.13 -18.00 -3.91
CA LEU A 248 21.58 -17.71 -3.91
C LEU A 248 22.17 -17.64 -2.50
N LEU A 249 21.42 -17.11 -1.53
CA LEU A 249 21.85 -17.07 -0.12
C LEU A 249 21.92 -18.49 0.47
N SER A 250 20.97 -19.35 0.13
CA SER A 250 20.93 -20.75 0.57
C SER A 250 22.08 -21.56 -0.01
N THR A 251 22.44 -21.35 -1.27
CA THR A 251 23.56 -22.09 -1.89
C THR A 251 24.92 -21.64 -1.34
N THR A 252 25.04 -20.37 -0.95
CA THR A 252 26.28 -19.84 -0.37
C THR A 252 26.49 -20.29 1.09
N THR A 253 25.41 -20.52 1.83
CA THR A 253 25.47 -20.86 3.27
C THR A 253 25.10 -22.32 3.52
N LYS A 254 26.09 -23.16 3.84
CA LYS A 254 25.88 -24.60 4.09
C LYS A 254 24.85 -24.83 5.21
N GLY A 255 23.84 -25.67 4.94
CA GLY A 255 22.87 -26.14 5.93
C GLY A 255 21.61 -25.29 6.11
N MET A 256 21.43 -24.20 5.34
CA MET A 256 20.21 -23.38 5.43
C MET A 256 19.14 -23.81 4.43
N ALA A 257 17.91 -24.03 4.91
CA ALA A 257 16.76 -24.33 4.06
C ALA A 257 16.42 -23.16 3.12
N THR A 258 16.12 -23.47 1.86
CA THR A 258 15.86 -22.49 0.80
C THR A 258 14.58 -21.71 1.03
N GLY A 259 13.50 -22.37 1.49
CA GLY A 259 12.19 -21.74 1.72
C GLY A 259 12.25 -20.56 2.68
N PRO A 260 12.74 -20.74 3.93
CA PRO A 260 12.85 -19.66 4.90
C PRO A 260 13.66 -18.46 4.39
N LEU A 261 14.76 -18.70 3.68
CA LEU A 261 15.61 -17.63 3.14
C LEU A 261 14.92 -16.82 2.05
N ILE A 262 14.09 -17.45 1.20
CA ILE A 262 13.24 -16.74 0.23
C ILE A 262 12.28 -15.80 0.95
N ILE A 263 11.67 -16.24 2.05
CA ILE A 263 10.73 -15.40 2.82
C ILE A 263 11.45 -14.27 3.56
N VAL A 264 12.62 -14.52 4.13
CA VAL A 264 13.43 -13.45 4.72
C VAL A 264 13.79 -12.41 3.66
N ALA A 265 14.22 -12.83 2.47
CA ALA A 265 14.50 -11.92 1.35
C ALA A 265 13.27 -11.10 0.94
N ALA A 266 12.10 -11.76 0.78
CA ALA A 266 10.85 -11.08 0.46
C ALA A 266 10.44 -10.06 1.54
N THR A 267 10.62 -10.43 2.81
CA THR A 267 10.31 -9.58 3.96
C THR A 267 11.26 -8.39 4.05
N SER A 268 12.55 -8.58 3.75
CA SER A 268 13.51 -7.47 3.65
C SER A 268 13.13 -6.49 2.55
N ILE A 269 12.74 -6.98 1.36
CA ILE A 269 12.27 -6.10 0.27
C ILE A 269 10.98 -5.37 0.69
N PHE A 270 10.06 -6.05 1.38
CA PHE A 270 8.86 -5.42 1.94
C PHE A 270 9.21 -4.30 2.96
N LEU A 271 10.14 -4.53 3.89
CA LEU A 271 10.56 -3.51 4.86
C LEU A 271 11.18 -2.29 4.18
N ILE A 272 12.05 -2.51 3.19
CA ILE A 272 12.63 -1.43 2.38
C ILE A 272 11.52 -0.64 1.68
N SER A 273 10.56 -1.34 1.09
CA SER A 273 9.40 -0.75 0.44
C SER A 273 8.55 0.08 1.41
N LEU A 274 8.33 -0.41 2.63
CA LEU A 274 7.54 0.26 3.66
C LEU A 274 8.20 1.56 4.16
N ILE A 275 9.54 1.62 4.18
CA ILE A 275 10.28 2.82 4.59
C ILE A 275 10.35 3.85 3.46
N ILE A 276 10.71 3.40 2.24
CA ILE A 276 11.12 4.28 1.13
C ILE A 276 9.95 4.73 0.25
N ALA A 277 8.81 4.01 0.24
CA ALA A 277 7.76 4.26 -0.74
C ALA A 277 7.26 5.73 -0.79
N PRO A 278 7.09 6.31 -1.99
CA PRO A 278 6.92 7.75 -2.16
C PRO A 278 5.59 8.30 -1.66
N ARG A 279 4.49 7.53 -1.70
CA ARG A 279 3.16 7.99 -1.23
C ARG A 279 2.76 7.43 0.12
N ARG A 280 3.11 6.18 0.39
CA ARG A 280 2.69 5.44 1.60
C ARG A 280 3.83 5.11 2.56
N GLY A 281 5.08 5.42 2.18
CA GLY A 281 6.24 5.11 3.01
C GLY A 281 6.30 6.00 4.23
N LEU A 282 6.77 5.44 5.34
CA LEU A 282 6.88 6.16 6.62
C LEU A 282 7.76 7.41 6.50
N LEU A 283 8.85 7.33 5.72
CA LEU A 283 9.75 8.46 5.52
C LEU A 283 9.08 9.59 4.73
N SER A 284 8.35 9.26 3.66
CA SER A 284 7.63 10.26 2.87
C SER A 284 6.53 10.94 3.69
N GLN A 285 5.79 10.17 4.49
CA GLN A 285 4.78 10.73 5.41
C GLN A 285 5.43 11.66 6.44
N PHE A 286 6.55 11.25 7.05
CA PHE A 286 7.27 12.08 8.00
C PHE A 286 7.77 13.38 7.36
N ILE A 287 8.42 13.32 6.18
CA ILE A 287 8.89 14.50 5.45
C ILE A 287 7.72 15.41 5.06
N ARG A 288 6.60 14.86 4.60
CA ARG A 288 5.39 15.63 4.26
C ARG A 288 4.82 16.31 5.51
N MET A 289 4.75 15.62 6.65
CA MET A 289 4.30 16.21 7.90
C MET A 289 5.21 17.33 8.37
N VAL A 290 6.54 17.18 8.29
CA VAL A 290 7.48 18.24 8.65
C VAL A 290 7.33 19.44 7.72
N LYS A 291 7.27 19.23 6.40
CA LYS A 291 7.04 20.31 5.42
C LYS A 291 5.70 21.02 5.64
N LEU A 292 4.64 20.28 5.99
CA LEU A 292 3.34 20.85 6.31
C LEU A 292 3.41 21.67 7.59
N LYS A 293 4.00 21.16 8.67
CA LYS A 293 4.21 21.93 9.92
C LYS A 293 5.01 23.20 9.67
N GLU A 294 6.06 23.12 8.85
CA GLU A 294 6.86 24.27 8.46
C GLU A 294 6.05 25.31 7.68
N LYS A 295 5.29 24.88 6.67
CA LYS A 295 4.42 25.76 5.86
C LYS A 295 3.34 26.40 6.73
N THR A 296 2.65 25.61 7.55
CA THR A 296 1.58 26.07 8.43
C THR A 296 2.09 27.05 9.47
N ALA A 297 3.24 26.80 10.11
CA ALA A 297 3.82 27.74 11.08
C ALA A 297 4.19 29.09 10.44
N LYS A 298 4.71 29.07 9.20
CA LYS A 298 5.01 30.29 8.44
C LYS A 298 3.74 31.08 8.13
N GLU A 299 2.70 30.41 7.62
CA GLU A 299 1.41 31.04 7.29
C GLU A 299 0.73 31.58 8.56
N GLN A 300 0.68 30.80 9.65
CA GLN A 300 0.12 31.24 10.93
C GLN A 300 0.85 32.46 11.50
N LEU A 301 2.17 32.52 11.41
CA LEU A 301 2.92 33.69 11.88
C LEU A 301 2.59 34.95 11.08
N LEU A 302 2.51 34.84 9.75
CA LEU A 302 2.12 35.94 8.87
C LEU A 302 0.69 36.43 9.17
N LEU A 303 -0.22 35.51 9.43
CA LEU A 303 -1.60 35.82 9.81
C LEU A 303 -1.69 36.46 11.19
N SER A 304 -0.95 35.95 12.18
CA SER A 304 -0.87 36.56 13.52
C SER A 304 -0.31 37.99 13.45
N LEU A 305 0.72 38.22 12.63
CA LEU A 305 1.27 39.55 12.39
C LEU A 305 0.19 40.49 11.84
N TYR A 306 -0.55 40.05 10.81
CA TYR A 306 -1.61 40.86 10.20
C TYR A 306 -2.78 41.15 11.15
N ASP A 307 -3.34 40.10 11.78
CA ASP A 307 -4.51 40.23 12.63
C ASP A 307 -4.22 41.12 13.86
N LEU A 308 -3.02 41.04 14.45
CA LEU A 308 -2.63 41.90 15.57
C LEU A 308 -2.33 43.34 15.12
N THR A 309 -1.76 43.56 13.94
CA THR A 309 -1.63 44.94 13.40
C THR A 309 -3.00 45.57 13.13
N GLU A 310 -3.97 44.77 12.67
CA GLU A 310 -5.33 45.25 12.42
C GLU A 310 -6.06 45.58 13.73
N GLU A 311 -5.84 44.79 14.78
CA GLU A 311 -6.35 45.08 16.13
C GLU A 311 -5.73 46.36 16.72
N ALA A 312 -4.40 46.51 16.62
CA ALA A 312 -3.69 47.70 17.13
C ALA A 312 -4.15 49.00 16.43
N GLU A 313 -4.39 48.98 15.11
CA GLU A 313 -4.92 50.14 14.39
C GLU A 313 -6.36 50.47 14.80
N ARG A 314 -7.22 49.47 15.04
CA ARG A 314 -8.59 49.71 15.53
C ARG A 314 -8.60 50.34 16.93
N GLU A 315 -7.69 49.92 17.79
CA GLU A 315 -7.55 50.42 19.16
C GLU A 315 -6.75 51.74 19.27
N HIS A 316 -6.24 52.27 18.14
CA HIS A 316 -5.38 53.45 18.09
C HIS A 316 -4.09 53.31 18.95
N SER A 317 -3.59 52.09 19.08
CA SER A 317 -2.37 51.75 19.83
C SER A 317 -1.13 51.67 18.93
N GLU A 318 0.07 51.71 19.51
CA GLU A 318 1.30 51.53 18.73
C GLU A 318 1.36 50.12 18.12
N PRO A 319 1.70 49.96 16.82
CA PRO A 319 1.68 48.67 16.13
C PRO A 319 2.91 47.79 16.43
N ASP A 320 3.48 47.91 17.64
CA ASP A 320 4.64 47.13 18.06
C ASP A 320 4.20 45.83 18.74
N LEU A 321 4.46 44.72 18.07
CA LEU A 321 3.95 43.39 18.42
C LEU A 321 4.94 42.64 19.27
N SER A 322 4.52 42.17 20.44
CA SER A 322 5.37 41.38 21.34
C SER A 322 5.53 39.93 20.87
N SER A 323 6.66 39.28 21.19
CA SER A 323 6.85 37.85 20.89
C SER A 323 5.83 36.95 21.58
N VAL A 324 5.29 37.38 22.72
CA VAL A 324 4.34 36.59 23.51
C VAL A 324 2.98 36.58 22.80
N GLU A 325 2.51 37.76 22.38
CA GLU A 325 1.23 37.95 21.67
C GLU A 325 1.21 37.18 20.34
N LEU A 326 2.30 37.24 19.58
CA LEU A 326 2.43 36.55 18.29
C LEU A 326 2.38 35.02 18.41
N LYS A 327 2.92 34.48 19.52
CA LYS A 327 2.95 33.03 19.78
C LYS A 327 1.62 32.54 20.33
N GLU A 328 1.01 33.27 21.26
CA GLU A 328 -0.22 32.86 21.93
C GLU A 328 -1.44 32.84 20.98
N LYS A 329 -1.55 33.80 20.05
CA LYS A 329 -2.71 33.90 19.14
C LYS A 329 -2.96 32.64 18.30
N ARG A 330 -1.90 31.93 17.89
CA ARG A 330 -2.00 30.72 17.03
C ARG A 330 -1.11 29.54 17.46
N ASN A 331 -0.63 29.55 18.70
CA ASN A 331 0.13 28.48 19.36
C ASN A 331 1.33 27.96 18.55
N ILE A 332 2.25 28.87 18.21
CA ILE A 332 3.42 28.59 17.35
C ILE A 332 4.62 28.16 18.23
N SER A 333 5.31 27.07 17.85
CA SER A 333 6.52 26.62 18.55
C SER A 333 7.67 27.63 18.49
N ASP A 334 8.40 27.78 19.60
CA ASP A 334 9.52 28.73 19.75
C ASP A 334 10.62 28.59 18.68
N GLN A 335 10.95 27.36 18.29
CA GLN A 335 11.99 27.08 17.30
C GLN A 335 11.57 27.57 15.90
N LEU A 336 10.31 27.30 15.52
CA LEU A 336 9.77 27.73 14.24
C LEU A 336 9.52 29.24 14.20
N PHE A 337 9.06 29.83 15.30
CA PHE A 337 8.93 31.28 15.44
C PHE A 337 10.26 31.99 15.18
N THR A 338 11.33 31.55 15.86
CA THR A 338 12.66 32.16 15.73
C THR A 338 13.20 32.04 14.31
N LYS A 339 13.04 30.86 13.69
CA LYS A 339 13.45 30.60 12.30
C LYS A 339 12.75 31.55 11.32
N TYR A 340 11.43 31.68 11.41
CA TYR A 340 10.65 32.45 10.44
C TYR A 340 10.68 33.95 10.68
N ILE A 341 10.74 34.42 11.94
CA ILE A 341 10.87 35.86 12.20
C ILE A 341 12.20 36.40 11.66
N MET A 342 13.29 35.61 11.78
CA MET A 342 14.58 35.94 11.15
C MET A 342 14.51 35.90 9.62
N GLU A 343 13.76 34.96 9.03
CA GLU A 343 13.53 34.92 7.58
C GLU A 343 12.76 36.17 7.11
N PHE A 344 11.73 36.57 7.84
CA PHE A 344 10.89 37.74 7.52
C PHE A 344 11.65 39.06 7.67
N GLU A 345 12.52 39.17 8.66
CA GLU A 345 13.42 40.31 8.84
C GLU A 345 14.42 40.41 7.68
N LYS A 346 15.05 39.28 7.27
CA LYS A 346 15.93 39.24 6.08
C LYS A 346 15.21 39.65 4.80
N LYS A 347 13.95 39.25 4.63
CA LYS A 347 13.09 39.63 3.51
C LYS A 347 12.52 41.05 3.62
N LYS A 348 12.79 41.76 4.73
CA LYS A 348 12.28 43.10 5.04
C LYS A 348 10.75 43.17 5.13
N TRP A 349 10.09 42.06 5.46
CA TRP A 349 8.64 42.00 5.72
C TRP A 349 8.30 42.53 7.12
N VAL A 350 9.25 42.42 8.04
CA VAL A 350 9.11 42.84 9.44
C VAL A 350 10.34 43.67 9.81
N LYS A 351 10.14 44.72 10.61
CA LYS A 351 11.20 45.56 11.18
C LYS A 351 11.17 45.43 12.70
N ARG A 352 12.34 45.30 13.31
CA ARG A 352 12.48 45.27 14.77
C ARG A 352 12.44 46.70 15.32
N THR A 353 11.47 47.02 16.19
CA THR A 353 11.32 48.35 16.82
C THR A 353 11.93 48.38 18.22
N GLY A 354 12.06 47.22 18.88
CA GLY A 354 12.66 47.07 20.23
C GLY A 354 13.20 45.67 20.52
N GLY A 355 13.58 45.39 21.78
CA GLY A 355 14.22 44.13 22.21
C GLY A 355 13.46 42.87 21.81
N MET A 356 12.15 42.81 22.04
CA MET A 356 11.26 41.69 21.65
C MET A 356 9.98 42.18 20.94
N SER A 357 10.09 43.30 20.21
CA SER A 357 8.95 43.90 19.51
C SER A 357 9.22 44.07 18.03
N TRP A 358 8.25 43.67 17.22
CA TRP A 358 8.31 43.67 15.76
C TRP A 358 7.14 44.44 15.16
N ARG A 359 7.40 45.13 14.05
CA ARG A 359 6.42 45.88 13.29
C ARG A 359 6.39 45.42 11.84
N LEU A 360 5.20 45.24 11.29
CA LEU A 360 5.03 44.87 9.89
C LEU A 360 5.45 46.03 8.98
N THR A 361 6.20 45.74 7.92
CA THR A 361 6.58 46.76 6.92
C THR A 361 5.54 46.83 5.81
N GLU A 362 5.59 47.87 4.97
CA GLU A 362 4.70 48.00 3.81
C GLU A 362 4.79 46.81 2.83
N LYS A 363 5.99 46.25 2.65
CA LYS A 363 6.19 45.03 1.85
C LYS A 363 5.65 43.77 2.54
N GLY A 364 5.75 43.69 3.87
CA GLY A 364 5.14 42.61 4.63
C GLY A 364 3.61 42.65 4.54
N LEU A 365 3.04 43.86 4.58
CA LEU A 365 1.60 44.09 4.51
C LEU A 365 0.98 43.55 3.22
N GLU A 366 1.63 43.74 2.06
CA GLU A 366 1.17 43.15 0.78
C GLU A 366 1.04 41.63 0.85
N GLU A 367 2.11 40.96 1.29
CA GLU A 367 2.19 39.50 1.36
C GLU A 367 1.23 38.92 2.39
N THR A 368 1.10 39.58 3.55
CA THR A 368 0.17 39.15 4.60
C THR A 368 -1.29 39.42 4.24
N TYR A 369 -1.58 40.49 3.49
CA TYR A 369 -2.95 40.83 3.09
C TYR A 369 -3.56 39.75 2.20
N ASP A 370 -2.82 39.28 1.20
CA ASP A 370 -3.32 38.22 0.30
C ASP A 370 -3.57 36.91 1.05
N LEU A 371 -2.69 36.58 2.00
CA LEU A 371 -2.85 35.41 2.85
C LEU A 371 -4.06 35.55 3.79
N ALA A 372 -4.25 36.71 4.42
CA ALA A 372 -5.38 37.01 5.29
C ALA A 372 -6.71 37.00 4.53
N LEU A 373 -6.76 37.63 3.37
CA LEU A 373 -7.94 37.63 2.51
C LEU A 373 -8.30 36.21 2.08
N LYS A 374 -7.32 35.42 1.64
CA LYS A 374 -7.49 34.01 1.28
C LYS A 374 -8.04 33.19 2.44
N GLN A 375 -7.50 33.35 3.64
CA GLN A 375 -7.97 32.62 4.82
C GLN A 375 -9.43 32.99 5.15
N ARG A 376 -9.77 34.29 5.18
CA ARG A 376 -11.12 34.72 5.53
C ARG A 376 -12.16 34.32 4.49
N LEU A 377 -11.81 34.37 3.19
CA LEU A 377 -12.67 33.83 2.12
C LEU A 377 -12.92 32.33 2.30
N TYR A 378 -11.88 31.57 2.66
CA TYR A 378 -12.00 30.14 2.92
C TYR A 378 -12.87 29.84 4.14
N GLU A 379 -12.74 30.64 5.22
CA GLU A 379 -13.61 30.53 6.40
C GLU A 379 -15.08 30.80 6.05
N MET A 380 -15.38 31.82 5.24
CA MET A 380 -16.75 32.08 4.78
C MET A 380 -17.29 30.95 3.90
N TYR A 381 -16.46 30.39 3.02
CA TYR A 381 -16.83 29.23 2.22
C TYR A 381 -17.19 28.03 3.10
N LEU A 382 -16.39 27.72 4.11
CA LEU A 382 -16.66 26.61 5.04
C LEU A 382 -17.93 26.86 5.88
N MET A 383 -18.16 28.10 6.34
CA MET A 383 -19.37 28.45 7.09
C MET A 383 -20.65 28.28 6.26
N HIS A 384 -20.57 28.45 4.94
CA HIS A 384 -21.69 28.38 4.00
C HIS A 384 -21.58 27.20 3.01
N GLU A 385 -20.86 26.13 3.36
CA GLU A 385 -20.57 25.02 2.43
C GLU A 385 -21.83 24.36 1.87
N MET A 386 -22.89 24.24 2.68
CA MET A 386 -24.17 23.66 2.28
C MET A 386 -24.89 24.49 1.21
N GLU A 387 -24.78 25.82 1.29
CA GLU A 387 -25.34 26.76 0.31
C GLU A 387 -24.53 26.75 -1.00
N MET A 388 -23.25 26.36 -0.93
CA MET A 388 -22.30 26.33 -2.05
C MET A 388 -22.03 24.91 -2.58
N SER A 389 -22.83 23.92 -2.18
CA SER A 389 -22.62 22.47 -2.39
C SER A 389 -22.63 21.99 -3.85
N ASN A 390 -23.04 22.83 -4.80
CA ASN A 390 -23.08 22.50 -6.23
C ASN A 390 -21.68 22.44 -6.89
N LEU A 391 -20.61 22.72 -6.15
CA LEU A 391 -19.23 22.75 -6.67
C LEU A 391 -18.32 21.85 -5.83
N GLN A 392 -17.85 20.76 -6.43
CA GLN A 392 -16.77 19.95 -5.87
C GLN A 392 -15.43 20.67 -6.10
N LEU A 393 -15.03 21.56 -5.18
CA LEU A 393 -13.62 21.95 -5.10
C LEU A 393 -12.83 20.68 -4.77
N ASN A 394 -11.92 20.28 -5.67
CA ASN A 394 -11.04 19.14 -5.43
C ASN A 394 -10.27 19.38 -4.11
N GLN A 395 -10.60 18.61 -3.08
CA GLN A 395 -10.07 18.72 -1.71
C GLN A 395 -8.53 18.64 -1.60
N TYR A 396 -7.82 18.35 -2.70
CA TYR A 396 -6.41 17.98 -2.68
C TYR A 396 -5.41 19.14 -2.82
N ASP A 397 -5.77 20.30 -3.39
CA ASP A 397 -4.79 21.35 -3.74
C ASP A 397 -5.00 22.74 -3.08
N GLY A 398 -5.88 22.83 -2.08
CA GLY A 398 -6.11 24.06 -1.31
C GLY A 398 -6.97 25.07 -2.05
N PHE A 399 -7.67 25.91 -1.27
CA PHE A 399 -8.55 26.96 -1.79
C PHE A 399 -7.75 27.98 -2.59
N ASP A 400 -7.69 27.86 -3.92
CA ASP A 400 -7.05 28.84 -4.80
C ASP A 400 -8.08 29.88 -5.24
N VAL A 401 -7.94 31.10 -4.73
CA VAL A 401 -8.87 32.21 -4.97
C VAL A 401 -9.02 32.51 -6.47
N ASN A 402 -8.00 32.18 -7.28
CA ASN A 402 -8.01 32.43 -8.72
C ASN A 402 -8.76 31.37 -9.54
N GLN A 403 -9.07 30.21 -8.96
CA GLN A 403 -9.82 29.14 -9.63
C GLN A 403 -11.32 29.19 -9.31
N ILE A 404 -11.74 30.16 -8.50
CA ILE A 404 -13.13 30.34 -8.09
C ILE A 404 -13.88 31.14 -9.17
N PRO A 405 -15.06 30.66 -9.64
CA PRO A 405 -15.89 31.42 -10.57
C PRO A 405 -16.22 32.83 -10.05
N CYS A 406 -16.27 33.82 -10.95
CA CYS A 406 -16.49 35.24 -10.60
C CYS A 406 -17.77 35.49 -9.80
N GLU A 407 -18.85 34.77 -10.09
CA GLU A 407 -20.12 34.84 -9.35
C GLU A 407 -19.98 34.43 -7.88
N MET A 408 -19.27 33.32 -7.63
CA MET A 408 -18.99 32.82 -6.28
C MET A 408 -18.05 33.75 -5.52
N LYS A 409 -17.04 34.30 -6.22
CA LYS A 409 -16.13 35.29 -5.65
C LYS A 409 -16.90 36.51 -5.15
N ASN A 410 -17.80 37.06 -5.96
CA ASN A 410 -18.65 38.20 -5.58
C ASN A 410 -19.51 37.88 -4.36
N ARG A 411 -20.12 36.68 -4.30
CA ARG A 411 -20.92 36.26 -3.16
C ARG A 411 -20.10 36.08 -1.88
N LEU A 412 -18.91 35.50 -1.96
CA LEU A 412 -18.00 35.38 -0.81
C LEU A 412 -17.52 36.76 -0.30
N PHE A 413 -17.29 37.72 -1.19
CA PHE A 413 -16.98 39.10 -0.81
C PHE A 413 -18.16 39.81 -0.14
N GLU A 414 -19.39 39.56 -0.61
CA GLU A 414 -20.60 40.05 0.04
C GLU A 414 -20.72 39.48 1.45
N LEU A 415 -20.55 38.17 1.63
CA LEU A 415 -20.55 37.52 2.95
C LEU A 415 -19.45 38.08 3.88
N LEU A 416 -18.24 38.31 3.36
CA LEU A 416 -17.17 38.95 4.14
C LEU A 416 -17.56 40.35 4.63
N SER A 417 -18.29 41.11 3.81
CA SER A 417 -18.77 42.45 4.17
C SER A 417 -19.86 42.39 5.24
N ILE A 418 -20.80 41.45 5.12
CA ILE A 418 -21.89 41.22 6.09
C ILE A 418 -21.32 40.80 7.44
N HIS A 419 -20.31 39.92 7.47
CA HIS A 419 -19.68 39.45 8.70
C HIS A 419 -18.62 40.39 9.27
N HIS A 420 -18.41 41.58 8.68
CA HIS A 420 -17.36 42.53 9.07
C HIS A 420 -15.95 41.90 9.15
N ARG A 421 -15.70 40.90 8.29
CA ARG A 421 -14.44 40.15 8.22
C ARG A 421 -13.52 40.64 7.10
N LEU A 422 -13.91 41.64 6.33
CA LEU A 422 -13.04 42.19 5.28
C LEU A 422 -11.72 42.72 5.88
N PRO A 423 -10.53 42.32 5.38
CA PRO A 423 -9.26 42.82 5.89
C PRO A 423 -9.17 44.35 5.73
N SER A 424 -9.00 45.09 6.83
CA SER A 424 -9.06 46.56 6.82
C SER A 424 -7.77 47.24 6.39
N LEU A 425 -6.61 46.59 6.59
CA LEU A 425 -5.29 47.15 6.27
C LEU A 425 -4.97 46.96 4.78
N LEU A 426 -5.19 48.00 3.98
CA LEU A 426 -4.92 47.96 2.54
C LEU A 426 -3.47 48.38 2.25
N PRO A 427 -2.69 47.56 1.52
CA PRO A 427 -1.37 47.98 1.06
C PRO A 427 -1.50 49.12 0.03
N LYS A 428 -0.58 50.09 0.03
CA LYS A 428 -0.64 51.30 -0.83
C LYS A 428 -0.57 50.99 -2.32
N THR A 429 -0.02 49.85 -2.71
CA THR A 429 0.02 49.34 -4.08
C THR A 429 -1.36 48.87 -4.56
N LYS A 430 -2.23 48.38 -3.65
CA LYS A 430 -3.61 47.96 -3.97
C LYS A 430 -4.66 49.04 -3.71
N SER A 431 -4.30 50.14 -3.04
CA SER A 431 -5.20 51.28 -2.80
C SER A 431 -5.65 51.97 -4.11
N LEU A 432 -4.84 51.90 -5.17
CA LEU A 432 -5.22 52.36 -6.53
C LEU A 432 -6.05 51.34 -7.32
N GLY A 433 -6.21 50.11 -6.80
CA GLY A 433 -6.78 48.95 -7.48
C GLY A 433 -8.20 48.56 -7.06
N GLN A 434 -8.91 49.37 -6.25
CA GLN A 434 -10.35 49.15 -6.02
C GLN A 434 -11.20 49.26 -7.31
N LYS A 435 -10.61 49.71 -8.43
CA LYS A 435 -11.18 49.57 -9.77
C LYS A 435 -10.75 48.30 -10.52
N GLY A 436 -9.64 47.63 -10.19
CA GLY A 436 -9.15 46.49 -10.97
C GLY A 436 -9.80 45.14 -10.62
N TRP A 437 -10.14 44.91 -9.35
CA TRP A 437 -10.75 43.65 -8.90
C TRP A 437 -12.29 43.64 -8.97
N ARG A 438 -12.90 44.82 -9.17
CA ARG A 438 -14.34 45.01 -9.40
C ARG A 438 -14.70 45.27 -10.87
N ALA A 439 -13.76 45.53 -11.77
CA ALA A 439 -14.08 46.07 -13.11
C ALA A 439 -13.51 45.32 -14.33
N ASN A 440 -12.91 44.14 -14.18
CA ASN A 440 -12.62 43.30 -15.34
C ASN A 440 -13.55 42.08 -15.29
N GLU A 441 -14.60 42.12 -16.12
CA GLU A 441 -15.71 41.16 -16.33
C GLU A 441 -17.09 41.69 -15.89
N LEU A 442 -17.42 42.91 -16.36
CA LEU A 442 -18.80 43.23 -16.77
C LEU A 442 -18.89 43.09 -18.29
#